data_AF-A0A1X1GGF0-F1
#
_entry.id   AF-A0A1X1GGF0-F1
#
_cell.length_a   1.000
_cell.length_b   1.000
_cell.length_c   1.000
_cell.angle_alpha   90.00
_cell.angle_beta   90.00
_cell.angle_gamma   90.00
#
_symmetry.space_group_name_H-M   'P 1'
#
loop_
_entity.id
_entity.type
_entity.pdbx_description
1 polymer ?
#
loop_
_entity_poly.entity_id
_entity_poly.type
_entity_poly.pdbx_seq_one_letter_code
_entity_poly.pdbx_strand_id
1 'polypeptide(L)'
;MYFQSVGKNMNRNSTTACYHCNSSKKIISLVEHSELVISSHKNDDFWAGAGMYFWDNISNARYWYDQKKKHGEAPANIKIAKIYLTYDEESELLDLTDWETIELVENLAQTLKNKDGKERRIGKIIDEYCKENNCKLVKEAGNYYSKSKRKPEILKGTKITPYIKVIYCLKEGNSDIITRKEYVEEKES
;
A
#
# COMPACT_ATOMS: atom_id res chain seq x y z
N MET A 1 -7.26 -0.88 47.39
CA MET A 1 -7.84 0.16 46.52
C MET A 1 -7.68 -0.29 45.09
N TYR A 2 -8.79 -0.66 44.44
CA TYR A 2 -8.81 -0.99 43.02
C TYR A 2 -8.70 0.31 42.22
N PHE A 3 -7.64 0.48 41.45
CA PHE A 3 -7.67 1.40 40.32
C PHE A 3 -8.39 0.68 39.19
N GLN A 4 -9.68 1.00 39.02
CA GLN A 4 -10.37 0.77 37.77
C GLN A 4 -9.64 1.61 36.71
N SER A 5 -8.93 0.97 35.79
CA SER A 5 -8.56 1.65 34.56
C SER A 5 -9.85 1.83 33.76
N VAL A 6 -10.29 3.08 33.67
CA VAL A 6 -11.40 3.47 32.81
C VAL A 6 -10.90 3.26 31.39
N GLY A 7 -11.23 2.10 30.81
CA GLY A 7 -10.98 1.80 29.41
C GLY A 7 -11.73 2.79 28.54
N LYS A 8 -11.05 3.88 28.17
CA LYS A 8 -11.46 4.71 27.05
C LYS A 8 -11.28 3.84 25.79
N ASN A 9 -12.36 3.22 25.34
CA ASN A 9 -12.51 2.80 23.95
C ASN A 9 -12.51 4.08 23.08
N MET A 10 -11.33 4.66 22.87
CA MET A 10 -11.14 5.60 21.78
C MET A 10 -11.26 4.78 20.50
N ASN A 11 -12.08 5.25 19.56
CA ASN A 11 -12.17 4.65 18.24
C ASN A 11 -10.82 4.89 17.55
N ARG A 12 -9.91 3.92 17.63
CA ARG A 12 -8.52 3.95 17.10
C ARG A 12 -8.46 3.67 15.60
N ASN A 13 -9.62 3.44 14.99
CA ASN A 13 -9.73 3.09 13.61
C ASN A 13 -9.48 4.32 12.74
N SER A 14 -8.46 4.23 11.91
CA SER A 14 -8.22 5.17 10.82
C SER A 14 -8.87 4.68 9.55
N THR A 15 -9.31 5.61 8.70
CA THR A 15 -9.85 5.29 7.38
C THR A 15 -9.13 6.09 6.31
N THR A 16 -8.52 5.38 5.36
CA THR A 16 -7.80 5.99 4.23
C THR A 16 -8.48 5.65 2.92
N ALA A 17 -8.69 6.67 2.08
CA ALA A 17 -9.11 6.47 0.69
C ALA A 17 -7.89 6.16 -0.19
N CYS A 18 -7.94 5.04 -0.90
CA CYS A 18 -6.86 4.61 -1.79
C CYS A 18 -7.41 4.25 -3.17
N TYR A 19 -6.52 4.13 -4.16
CA TYR A 19 -6.87 3.88 -5.55
C TYR A 19 -6.10 2.69 -6.10
N HIS A 20 -6.72 1.87 -6.93
CA HIS A 20 -6.07 0.77 -7.64
C HIS A 20 -6.47 0.77 -9.11
N CYS A 21 -5.50 0.56 -10.00
CA CYS A 21 -5.71 0.44 -11.43
C CYS A 21 -5.39 -0.98 -11.89
N ASN A 22 -6.33 -1.61 -12.60
CA ASN A 22 -6.11 -2.93 -13.19
C ASN A 22 -6.99 -3.17 -14.41
N SER A 23 -6.93 -4.39 -14.97
CA SER A 23 -7.88 -4.79 -15.99
C SER A 23 -9.32 -4.73 -15.46
N SER A 24 -10.27 -4.40 -16.34
CA SER A 24 -11.70 -4.25 -15.99
C SER A 24 -12.22 -5.45 -15.20
N LYS A 25 -11.89 -6.68 -15.62
CA LYS A 25 -12.28 -7.92 -14.93
C LYS A 25 -11.81 -7.96 -13.47
N LYS A 26 -10.54 -7.62 -13.23
CA LYS A 26 -9.95 -7.63 -11.88
C LYS A 26 -10.53 -6.54 -10.99
N ILE A 27 -10.80 -5.37 -11.55
CA ILE A 27 -11.44 -4.27 -10.81
C ILE A 27 -12.90 -4.60 -10.48
N ILE A 28 -13.64 -5.23 -11.38
CA ILE A 28 -15.01 -5.71 -11.13
C ILE A 28 -15.00 -6.73 -9.99
N SER A 29 -14.12 -7.74 -10.03
CA SER A 29 -13.89 -8.69 -8.91
C SER A 29 -13.67 -7.99 -7.57
N LEU A 30 -12.79 -6.99 -7.53
CA LEU A 30 -12.52 -6.24 -6.31
C LEU A 30 -13.77 -5.48 -5.83
N VAL A 31 -14.40 -4.71 -6.71
CA VAL A 31 -15.51 -3.81 -6.34
C VAL A 31 -16.74 -4.61 -5.92
N GLU A 32 -17.12 -5.62 -6.70
CA GLU A 32 -18.37 -6.37 -6.54
C GLU A 32 -18.22 -7.56 -5.60
N HIS A 33 -17.04 -8.15 -5.50
CA HIS A 33 -16.82 -9.39 -4.74
C HIS A 33 -15.74 -9.29 -3.66
N SER A 34 -15.12 -8.12 -3.48
CA SER A 34 -13.98 -7.93 -2.55
C SER A 34 -12.78 -8.85 -2.83
N GLU A 35 -12.68 -9.38 -4.05
CA GLU A 35 -11.59 -10.27 -4.42
C GLU A 35 -10.31 -9.46 -4.63
N LEU A 36 -9.30 -9.74 -3.80
CA LEU A 36 -8.01 -9.08 -3.88
C LEU A 36 -7.19 -9.59 -5.07
N VAL A 37 -6.50 -8.67 -5.74
CA VAL A 37 -5.50 -9.00 -6.76
C VAL A 37 -4.14 -9.02 -6.08
N ILE A 38 -3.74 -10.18 -5.57
CA ILE A 38 -2.43 -10.34 -4.94
C ILE A 38 -1.35 -10.30 -6.01
N SER A 39 -0.41 -9.39 -5.85
CA SER A 39 0.77 -9.31 -6.72
C SER A 39 1.71 -10.47 -6.40
N SER A 40 2.18 -11.13 -7.45
CA SER A 40 3.19 -12.19 -7.40
C SER A 40 4.44 -11.81 -8.20
N HIS A 41 4.70 -10.51 -8.34
CA HIS A 41 5.78 -10.02 -9.18
C HIS A 41 7.10 -10.12 -8.43
N LYS A 42 8.18 -10.56 -9.10
CA LYS A 42 9.51 -10.74 -8.47
C LYS A 42 10.09 -9.47 -7.81
N ASN A 43 9.57 -8.29 -8.19
CA ASN A 43 10.00 -7.03 -7.61
C ASN A 43 9.29 -6.69 -6.31
N ASP A 44 8.22 -7.39 -5.94
CA ASP A 44 7.48 -7.14 -4.69
C ASP A 44 8.37 -7.36 -3.46
N ASP A 45 9.40 -8.20 -3.59
CA ASP A 45 10.44 -8.39 -2.57
C ASP A 45 11.25 -7.11 -2.26
N PHE A 46 11.27 -6.12 -3.17
CA PHE A 46 11.87 -4.80 -2.94
C PHE A 46 10.89 -3.77 -2.35
N TRP A 47 9.63 -4.15 -2.17
CA TRP A 47 8.55 -3.35 -1.62
C TRP A 47 8.00 -4.04 -0.35
N ALA A 48 6.74 -3.80 -0.01
CA ALA A 48 6.03 -4.42 1.11
C ALA A 48 5.67 -5.92 0.96
N GLY A 49 6.29 -6.65 0.01
CA GLY A 49 6.07 -8.08 -0.19
C GLY A 49 4.76 -8.41 -0.90
N ALA A 50 4.23 -9.62 -0.69
CA ALA A 50 3.01 -10.07 -1.35
C ALA A 50 1.78 -9.33 -0.82
N GLY A 51 0.92 -8.88 -1.73
CA GLY A 51 -0.31 -8.18 -1.38
C GLY A 51 -0.92 -7.43 -2.56
N MET A 52 -2.02 -6.73 -2.30
CA MET A 52 -2.64 -5.83 -3.27
C MET A 52 -2.22 -4.40 -2.99
N TYR A 53 -1.60 -3.77 -3.99
CA TYR A 53 -1.05 -2.43 -3.86
C TYR A 53 -2.04 -1.34 -4.27
N PHE A 54 -2.21 -0.35 -3.42
CA PHE A 54 -3.05 0.82 -3.62
C PHE A 54 -2.23 2.10 -3.50
N TRP A 55 -2.63 3.14 -4.24
CA TRP A 55 -2.03 4.47 -4.16
C TRP A 55 -2.92 5.41 -3.35
N ASP A 56 -2.29 6.34 -2.63
CA ASP A 56 -2.96 7.39 -1.85
C ASP A 56 -3.77 8.39 -2.69
N ASN A 57 -3.44 8.56 -3.97
CA ASN A 57 -4.10 9.52 -4.84
C ASN A 57 -4.39 8.99 -6.25
N ILE A 58 -5.42 9.57 -6.88
CA ILE A 58 -5.92 9.18 -8.19
C ILE A 58 -4.88 9.35 -9.31
N SER A 59 -4.00 10.37 -9.23
CA SER A 59 -3.00 10.64 -10.26
C SER A 59 -1.97 9.51 -10.37
N ASN A 60 -1.63 8.87 -9.25
CA ASN A 60 -0.77 7.69 -9.23
C ASN A 60 -1.46 6.47 -9.88
N ALA A 61 -2.76 6.26 -9.65
CA ALA A 61 -3.50 5.20 -10.32
C ALA A 61 -3.65 5.46 -11.83
N ARG A 62 -3.86 6.72 -12.23
CA ARG A 62 -3.88 7.15 -13.65
C ARG A 62 -2.55 6.92 -14.35
N TYR A 63 -1.42 7.09 -13.68
CA TYR A 63 -0.12 6.72 -14.24
C TYR A 63 -0.10 5.25 -14.68
N TRP A 64 -0.61 4.33 -13.85
CA TRP A 64 -0.67 2.90 -14.19
C TRP A 64 -1.68 2.58 -15.29
N TYR A 65 -2.78 3.33 -15.35
CA TYR A 65 -3.71 3.28 -16.47
C TYR A 65 -2.99 3.61 -17.78
N ASP A 66 -2.21 4.70 -17.80
CA ASP A 66 -1.43 5.10 -18.98
C ASP A 66 -0.31 4.10 -19.31
N GLN A 67 0.34 3.49 -18.31
CA GLN A 67 1.32 2.43 -18.55
C GLN A 67 0.69 1.22 -19.24
N LYS A 68 -0.50 0.80 -18.80
CA LYS A 68 -1.25 -0.30 -19.41
C LYS A 68 -1.64 -0.01 -20.85
N LYS A 69 -2.11 1.20 -21.14
CA LYS A 69 -2.38 1.67 -22.52
C LYS A 69 -1.13 1.61 -23.39
N LYS A 70 0.01 2.09 -22.88
CA LYS A 70 1.31 2.04 -23.59
C LYS A 70 1.77 0.61 -23.86
N HIS A 71 1.38 -0.34 -23.04
CA HIS A 71 1.65 -1.77 -23.23
C HIS A 71 0.54 -2.51 -24.02
N GLY A 72 -0.36 -1.78 -24.68
CA GLY A 72 -1.33 -2.33 -25.64
C GLY A 72 -2.70 -2.72 -25.07
N GLU A 73 -2.97 -2.46 -23.78
CA GLU A 73 -4.29 -2.71 -23.19
C GLU A 73 -5.27 -1.61 -23.63
N ALA A 74 -6.41 -2.00 -24.22
CA ALA A 74 -7.41 -1.05 -24.69
C ALA A 74 -8.04 -0.27 -23.51
N PRO A 75 -8.32 1.04 -23.63
CA PRO A 75 -8.91 1.85 -22.56
C PRO A 75 -10.17 1.23 -21.92
N ALA A 76 -11.07 0.66 -22.74
CA ALA A 76 -12.29 -0.01 -22.27
C ALA A 76 -12.03 -1.22 -21.34
N ASN A 77 -10.82 -1.78 -21.40
CA ASN A 77 -10.40 -2.94 -20.62
C ASN A 77 -9.60 -2.56 -19.36
N ILE A 78 -9.46 -1.28 -19.05
CA ILE A 78 -8.75 -0.81 -17.85
C ILE A 78 -9.74 -0.03 -17.00
N LYS A 79 -9.74 -0.26 -15.69
CA LYS A 79 -10.55 0.50 -14.74
C LYS A 79 -9.71 0.94 -13.55
N ILE A 80 -10.19 1.96 -12.85
CA ILE A 80 -9.66 2.38 -11.57
C ILE A 80 -10.77 2.22 -10.52
N ALA A 81 -10.44 1.57 -9.41
CA ALA A 81 -11.26 1.56 -8.21
C ALA A 81 -10.73 2.60 -7.23
N LYS A 82 -11.64 3.25 -6.52
CA LYS A 82 -11.36 3.93 -5.26
C LYS A 82 -11.94 3.09 -4.13
N ILE A 83 -11.14 2.82 -3.12
CA ILE A 83 -11.52 2.02 -1.97
C ILE A 83 -11.22 2.77 -0.69
N TYR A 84 -11.87 2.37 0.38
CA TYR A 84 -11.65 2.89 1.73
C TYR A 84 -11.19 1.74 2.60
N LEU A 85 -10.01 1.87 3.19
CA LEU A 85 -9.42 0.91 4.12
C LEU A 85 -9.60 1.45 5.53
N THR A 86 -10.29 0.70 6.39
CA THR A 86 -10.47 1.05 7.81
C THR A 86 -9.76 0.04 8.69
N TYR A 87 -8.78 0.49 9.46
CA TYR A 87 -7.86 -0.38 10.21
C TYR A 87 -7.46 0.26 11.55
N ASP A 88 -7.05 -0.55 12.51
CA ASP A 88 -6.43 -0.09 13.75
C ASP A 88 -4.95 0.26 13.51
N GLU A 89 -4.56 1.49 13.82
CA GLU A 89 -3.21 1.99 13.52
C GLU A 89 -2.09 1.29 14.30
N GLU A 90 -2.36 0.78 15.51
CA GLU A 90 -1.32 0.19 16.37
C GLU A 90 -1.12 -1.30 16.07
N SER A 91 -2.21 -2.01 15.76
CA SER A 91 -2.20 -3.47 15.69
C SER A 91 -2.33 -4.03 14.27
N GLU A 92 -2.89 -3.27 13.33
CA GLU A 92 -3.16 -3.75 11.96
C GLU A 92 -2.33 -3.07 10.88
N LEU A 93 -1.69 -1.93 11.19
CA LEU A 93 -0.83 -1.18 10.28
C LEU A 93 0.66 -1.38 10.61
N LEU A 94 1.46 -1.72 9.59
CA LEU A 94 2.91 -1.55 9.61
C LEU A 94 3.28 -0.31 8.78
N ASP A 95 3.62 0.81 9.42
CA ASP A 95 3.94 2.07 8.74
C ASP A 95 5.45 2.24 8.51
N LEU A 96 5.94 1.88 7.33
CA LEU A 96 7.35 2.04 6.95
C LEU A 96 7.76 3.50 6.69
N THR A 97 6.86 4.46 6.88
CA THR A 97 7.19 5.89 6.91
C THR A 97 7.55 6.39 8.30
N ASP A 98 7.34 5.55 9.32
CA ASP A 98 7.71 5.78 10.71
C ASP A 98 9.06 5.12 11.06
N TRP A 99 9.88 5.82 11.83
CA TRP A 99 11.24 5.39 12.15
C TRP A 99 11.26 4.21 13.13
N GLU A 100 10.38 4.21 14.14
CA GLU A 100 10.30 3.11 15.13
C GLU A 100 9.91 1.80 14.44
N THR A 101 9.00 1.87 13.47
CA THR A 101 8.62 0.74 12.64
C THR A 101 9.78 0.22 11.78
N ILE A 102 10.61 1.10 11.21
CA ILE A 102 11.80 0.70 10.44
C ILE A 102 12.82 -0.01 11.33
N GLU A 103 13.10 0.50 12.53
CA GLU A 103 14.01 -0.15 13.48
C GLU A 103 13.50 -1.56 13.86
N LEU A 104 12.19 -1.73 14.04
CA LEU A 104 11.58 -3.05 14.27
C LEU A 104 11.87 -4.02 13.11
N VAL A 105 11.69 -3.57 11.86
CA VAL A 105 11.92 -4.41 10.67
C VAL A 105 13.40 -4.76 10.51
N GLU A 106 14.32 -3.81 10.80
CA GLU A 106 15.76 -4.07 10.80
C GLU A 106 16.16 -5.11 11.86
N ASN A 107 15.61 -5.02 13.07
CA ASN A 107 15.85 -6.00 14.14
C ASN A 107 15.33 -7.40 13.79
N LEU A 108 14.16 -7.48 13.15
CA LEU A 108 13.63 -8.74 12.64
C LEU A 108 14.55 -9.32 11.56
N ALA A 109 15.02 -8.49 10.61
CA ALA A 109 15.95 -8.91 9.58
C ALA A 109 17.22 -9.54 10.17
N GLN A 110 17.79 -8.94 11.21
CA GLN A 110 18.97 -9.47 11.89
C GLN A 110 18.69 -10.77 12.65
N THR A 111 17.54 -10.85 13.33
CA THR A 111 17.11 -12.09 14.02
C THR A 111 16.99 -13.25 13.03
N LEU A 112 16.35 -13.01 11.88
CA LEU A 112 16.19 -14.01 10.82
C LEU A 112 17.53 -14.41 10.22
N LYS A 113 18.42 -13.45 9.95
CA LYS A 113 19.78 -13.71 9.46
C LYS A 113 20.61 -14.53 10.46
N ASN A 114 20.51 -14.26 11.76
CA ASN A 114 21.20 -15.02 12.80
C ASN A 114 20.67 -16.46 12.92
N LYS A 115 19.39 -16.67 12.62
CA LYS A 115 18.74 -17.99 12.71
C LYS A 115 19.16 -18.94 11.60
N ASP A 116 19.31 -18.47 10.37
CA ASP A 116 19.57 -19.34 9.20
C ASP A 116 20.73 -18.90 8.29
N GLY A 117 21.43 -17.82 8.64
CA GLY A 117 22.58 -17.30 7.90
C GLY A 117 22.22 -16.56 6.60
N LYS A 118 20.93 -16.39 6.28
CA LYS A 118 20.50 -15.86 4.98
C LYS A 118 20.01 -14.42 5.09
N GLU A 119 20.56 -13.57 4.24
CA GLU A 119 20.03 -12.23 4.02
C GLU A 119 18.75 -12.31 3.18
N ARG A 120 17.72 -11.58 3.63
CA ARG A 120 16.40 -11.53 2.99
C ARG A 120 16.15 -10.11 2.51
N ARG A 121 15.41 -9.98 1.42
CA ARG A 121 14.90 -8.68 0.98
C ARG A 121 13.75 -8.24 1.88
N ILE A 122 13.55 -6.92 1.96
CA ILE A 122 12.58 -6.30 2.87
C ILE A 122 11.16 -6.87 2.71
N GLY A 123 10.69 -7.10 1.49
CA GLY A 123 9.35 -7.65 1.27
C GLY A 123 9.16 -9.05 1.85
N LYS A 124 10.21 -9.88 1.89
CA LYS A 124 10.16 -11.20 2.55
C LYS A 124 10.13 -11.09 4.06
N ILE A 125 10.86 -10.11 4.62
CA ILE A 125 10.87 -9.84 6.06
C ILE A 125 9.48 -9.34 6.50
N ILE A 126 8.88 -8.43 5.73
CA ILE A 126 7.53 -7.91 5.95
C ILE A 126 6.48 -9.02 5.83
N ASP A 127 6.58 -9.88 4.82
CA ASP A 127 5.69 -11.04 4.67
C ASP A 127 5.76 -11.98 5.88
N GLU A 128 6.96 -12.19 6.44
CA GLU A 128 7.16 -13.03 7.63
C GLU A 128 6.57 -12.33 8.87
N TYR A 129 6.85 -11.04 9.08
CA TYR A 129 6.26 -10.25 10.15
C TYR A 129 4.73 -10.28 10.14
N CYS A 130 4.11 -9.99 8.99
CA CYS A 130 2.64 -9.91 8.91
C CYS A 130 1.95 -11.28 8.91
N LYS A 131 2.68 -12.39 8.75
CA LYS A 131 2.13 -13.74 8.98
C LYS A 131 2.09 -14.09 10.46
N GLU A 132 3.06 -13.62 11.23
CA GLU A 132 3.20 -13.92 12.66
C GLU A 132 2.45 -12.93 13.54
N ASN A 133 2.09 -11.76 13.00
CA ASN A 133 1.43 -10.67 13.71
C ASN A 133 0.12 -10.28 13.01
N ASN A 134 -0.78 -9.57 13.72
CA ASN A 134 -2.06 -9.11 13.17
C ASN A 134 -1.94 -7.95 12.15
N CYS A 135 -0.82 -7.88 11.41
CA CYS A 135 -0.59 -6.85 10.38
C CYS A 135 -1.42 -7.17 9.13
N LYS A 136 -2.42 -6.32 8.85
CA LYS A 136 -3.30 -6.42 7.69
C LYS A 136 -2.86 -5.52 6.55
N LEU A 137 -2.24 -4.39 6.88
CA LEU A 137 -1.90 -3.33 5.95
C LEU A 137 -0.46 -2.86 6.18
N VAL A 138 0.26 -2.62 5.09
CA VAL A 138 1.59 -1.99 5.15
C VAL A 138 1.51 -0.67 4.40
N LYS A 139 1.97 0.42 5.02
CA LYS A 139 2.11 1.72 4.37
C LYS A 139 3.58 1.98 4.08
N GLU A 140 3.89 2.44 2.88
CA GLU A 140 5.26 2.72 2.45
C GLU A 140 5.34 4.00 1.60
N ALA A 141 6.56 4.55 1.51
CA ALA A 141 6.87 5.72 0.70
C ALA A 141 7.88 5.36 -0.41
N GLY A 142 7.40 5.19 -1.64
CA GLY A 142 8.24 4.90 -2.79
C GLY A 142 8.92 6.15 -3.34
N ASN A 143 10.23 6.10 -3.57
CA ASN A 143 10.99 7.17 -4.22
C ASN A 143 11.08 6.96 -5.74
N TYR A 144 10.32 7.74 -6.50
CA TYR A 144 10.27 7.69 -7.96
C TYR A 144 11.04 8.83 -8.62
N TYR A 145 11.98 9.44 -7.90
CA TYR A 145 12.90 10.41 -8.45
C TYR A 145 13.75 9.77 -9.55
N SER A 146 13.93 10.49 -10.66
CA SER A 146 14.94 10.16 -11.67
C SER A 146 15.59 11.44 -12.15
N LYS A 147 16.88 11.37 -12.52
CA LYS A 147 17.61 12.52 -13.06
C LYS A 147 16.95 13.09 -14.33
N SER A 148 16.18 12.28 -15.05
CA SER A 148 15.43 12.67 -16.24
C SER A 148 14.13 13.42 -15.97
N LYS A 149 13.61 13.42 -14.73
CA LYS A 149 12.36 14.11 -14.39
C LYS A 149 12.65 15.54 -13.93
N ARG A 150 12.10 16.52 -14.66
CA ARG A 150 12.18 17.94 -14.31
C ARG A 150 11.35 18.24 -13.06
N LYS A 151 11.96 18.83 -12.03
CA LYS A 151 11.22 19.39 -10.89
C LYS A 151 10.39 20.59 -11.37
N PRO A 152 9.08 20.68 -11.07
CA PRO A 152 8.27 21.84 -11.39
C PRO A 152 8.89 23.13 -10.87
N GLU A 153 8.82 24.20 -11.67
CA GLU A 153 9.50 25.47 -11.37
C GLU A 153 9.08 26.05 -10.03
N ILE A 154 7.79 26.04 -9.74
CA ILE A 154 7.19 26.52 -8.49
C ILE A 154 7.70 25.79 -7.24
N LEU A 155 8.23 24.57 -7.40
CA LEU A 155 8.75 23.77 -6.29
C LEU A 155 10.27 23.91 -6.13
N LYS A 156 10.97 24.65 -7.00
CA LYS A 156 12.41 24.90 -6.83
C LYS A 156 12.65 25.68 -5.54
N GLY A 157 13.73 25.33 -4.83
CA GLY A 157 14.04 25.90 -3.51
C GLY A 157 13.20 25.37 -2.33
N THR A 158 12.14 24.59 -2.59
CA THR A 158 11.29 24.03 -1.53
C THR A 158 11.70 22.60 -1.15
N LYS A 159 11.32 22.17 0.07
CA LYS A 159 11.39 20.76 0.52
C LYS A 159 10.27 19.88 -0.06
N ILE A 160 9.30 20.46 -0.77
CA ILE A 160 8.17 19.74 -1.36
C ILE A 160 8.64 18.99 -2.62
N THR A 161 8.17 17.75 -2.77
CA THR A 161 8.49 16.89 -3.90
C THR A 161 7.29 16.03 -4.33
N PRO A 162 6.99 15.92 -5.64
CA PRO A 162 5.97 15.00 -6.14
C PRO A 162 6.50 13.59 -6.39
N TYR A 163 7.80 13.34 -6.10
CA TYR A 163 8.49 12.10 -6.42
C TYR A 163 8.35 11.02 -5.37
N ILE A 164 7.89 11.37 -4.16
CA ILE A 164 7.55 10.40 -3.13
C ILE A 164 6.08 10.01 -3.30
N LYS A 165 5.82 8.70 -3.38
CA LYS A 165 4.48 8.15 -3.54
C LYS A 165 4.12 7.34 -2.31
N VAL A 166 3.02 7.67 -1.65
CA VAL A 166 2.50 6.85 -0.56
C VAL A 166 1.72 5.69 -1.17
N ILE A 167 2.07 4.49 -0.73
CA ILE A 167 1.56 3.23 -1.24
C ILE A 167 1.09 2.41 -0.05
N TYR A 168 -0.03 1.71 -0.23
CA TYR A 168 -0.60 0.81 0.76
C TYR A 168 -0.63 -0.60 0.18
N CYS A 169 -0.05 -1.56 0.87
CA CYS A 169 -0.06 -2.97 0.50
C CYS A 169 -0.98 -3.73 1.44
N LEU A 170 -2.17 -4.08 0.95
CA LEU A 170 -3.14 -4.91 1.68
C LEU A 170 -2.73 -6.37 1.59
N LYS A 171 -2.50 -7.01 2.74
CA LYS A 171 -2.07 -8.41 2.80
C LYS A 171 -3.23 -9.35 2.47
N GLU A 172 -2.90 -10.49 1.86
CA GLU A 172 -3.88 -11.51 1.47
C GLU A 172 -4.75 -11.95 2.65
N GLY A 173 -6.03 -12.24 2.38
CA GLY A 173 -7.00 -12.64 3.40
C GLY A 173 -7.66 -11.50 4.18
N ASN A 174 -7.13 -10.27 4.09
CA ASN A 174 -7.61 -9.13 4.89
C ASN A 174 -8.58 -8.20 4.13
N SER A 175 -9.46 -8.77 3.30
CA SER A 175 -10.45 -7.96 2.57
C SER A 175 -11.53 -7.34 3.47
N ASP A 176 -11.62 -7.79 4.73
CA ASP A 176 -12.54 -7.30 5.76
C ASP A 176 -12.32 -5.82 6.10
N ILE A 177 -11.11 -5.30 5.93
CA ILE A 177 -10.82 -3.87 6.20
C ILE A 177 -11.27 -2.96 5.05
N ILE A 178 -11.74 -3.49 3.92
CA ILE A 178 -12.31 -2.69 2.83
C ILE A 178 -13.76 -2.35 3.16
N THR A 179 -14.00 -1.14 3.64
CA THR A 179 -15.32 -0.71 4.14
C THR A 179 -16.18 -0.04 3.08
N ARG A 180 -15.57 0.50 2.02
CA ARG A 180 -16.29 1.10 0.89
C ARG A 180 -15.49 0.97 -0.40
N LYS A 181 -16.18 0.79 -1.52
CA LYS A 181 -15.60 0.61 -2.86
C LYS A 181 -16.45 1.37 -3.86
N GLU A 182 -15.81 2.06 -4.80
CA GLU A 182 -16.48 2.76 -5.90
C GLU A 182 -15.61 2.71 -7.16
N TYR A 183 -16.27 2.61 -8.32
CA TYR A 183 -15.60 2.83 -9.60
C TYR A 183 -15.25 4.31 -9.71
N VAL A 184 -14.06 4.61 -10.24
CA VAL A 184 -13.71 5.97 -10.62
C VAL A 184 -14.23 6.21 -12.02
N GLU A 185 -15.21 7.09 -12.16
CA GLU A 185 -15.67 7.56 -13.47
C GLU A 185 -14.56 8.39 -14.13
N GLU A 186 -14.23 8.05 -15.37
CA GLU A 186 -13.43 8.95 -16.20
C GLU A 186 -14.34 10.10 -16.61
N LYS A 187 -13.95 11.34 -16.24
CA LYS A 187 -14.56 12.50 -16.89
C LYS A 187 -14.09 12.46 -18.34
N GLU A 188 -15.03 12.29 -19.27
CA GLU A 188 -14.77 12.61 -20.67
C GLU A 188 -14.25 14.05 -20.71
N SER A 189 -13.00 14.19 -21.16
CA SER A 189 -12.31 15.47 -21.30
C SER A 189 -12.69 16.16 -22.60
#